data_AF-A0A6M1Z9U4-F1
#
_entry.id   AF-A0A6M1Z9U4-F1
#
_cell.length_a   1.000
_cell.length_b   1.000
_cell.length_c   1.000
_cell.angle_alpha   90.00
_cell.angle_beta   90.00
_cell.angle_gamma   90.00
#
_symmetry.space_group_name_H-M   'P 1'
#
loop_
_entity.id
_entity.type
_entity.pdbx_description
1 polymer ?
#
loop_
_entity_poly.entity_id
_entity_poly.type
_entity_poly.pdbx_seq_one_letter_code
_entity_poly.pdbx_strand_id
1 'polypeptide(L)'
;MDTLALWIQKFINRYRRSDAPLIIGYSGGPDSTALVRLLLAAGIKNFHLAHFDHGWREESASEAELLEKKANQWKVPFSSERGEARTYQENEAREARFAFFERLYNKLGASALILAHQKEDLAETVLKRVFEGAHLTSIHGMGPVSEWRGMELWRPLLKTPKRELKRYLELEGEDWIEDPTNEDPRYLRGRMRGGLMADLSATFGKEINEPLTRLSERSLELEAYLERRAAFVQEVVGPFGTFWELPKERVEARYLLRRILKKRGLIWTHNELEKALSLIDENAANRKLAHTFFVDRGLLFSIEFSRDDVEIETTLSKSPPPYHSDWRSAWQGRAWLGLKEKHYTLSSPEEPSFSKWWGNHKVPVCVRSLFPVVSQEGKETLEFLSGKNRGAGCTFPIYLQLKVKTRRPISRSAGMA
;
A
#
# COMPACT_ATOMS: atom_id res chain seq x y z
N MET A 1 -23.36 15.71 -27.50
CA MET A 1 -22.75 14.58 -26.78
C MET A 1 -23.22 14.69 -25.34
N ASP A 2 -23.80 13.63 -24.79
CA ASP A 2 -24.25 13.56 -23.39
C ASP A 2 -23.12 14.04 -22.44
N THR A 3 -23.46 14.79 -21.39
CA THR A 3 -22.51 15.26 -20.37
C THR A 3 -21.78 14.08 -19.72
N LEU A 4 -22.45 12.94 -19.56
CA LEU A 4 -21.86 11.70 -19.04
C LEU A 4 -20.85 11.10 -20.02
N ALA A 5 -21.15 11.07 -21.32
CA ALA A 5 -20.22 10.57 -22.33
C ALA A 5 -18.97 11.46 -22.43
N LEU A 6 -19.13 12.78 -22.35
CA LEU A 6 -18.00 13.72 -22.30
C LEU A 6 -17.15 13.52 -21.05
N TRP A 7 -17.76 13.26 -19.89
CA TRP A 7 -17.05 12.93 -18.67
C TRP A 7 -16.24 11.63 -18.83
N ILE A 8 -16.84 10.58 -19.36
CA ILE A 8 -16.17 9.29 -19.63
C ILE A 8 -14.98 9.51 -20.55
N GLN A 9 -15.15 10.25 -21.65
CA GLN A 9 -14.05 10.57 -22.56
C GLN A 9 -12.88 11.27 -21.84
N LYS A 10 -13.18 12.31 -21.04
CA LYS A 10 -12.16 13.04 -20.26
C LYS A 10 -11.47 12.14 -19.24
N PHE A 11 -12.24 11.28 -18.57
CA PHE A 11 -11.71 10.35 -17.58
C PHE A 11 -10.72 9.37 -18.23
N ILE A 12 -11.12 8.71 -19.32
CA ILE A 12 -10.28 7.75 -20.03
C ILE A 12 -9.02 8.44 -20.56
N ASN A 13 -9.14 9.59 -21.21
CA ASN A 13 -7.99 10.34 -21.74
C ASN A 13 -7.01 10.81 -20.65
N ARG A 14 -7.50 11.06 -19.43
CA ARG A 14 -6.65 11.48 -18.31
C ARG A 14 -5.73 10.37 -17.80
N TYR A 15 -6.21 9.12 -17.77
CA TYR A 15 -5.49 8.01 -17.16
C TYR A 15 -4.86 7.05 -18.17
N ARG A 16 -5.37 7.02 -19.40
CA ARG A 16 -4.83 6.15 -20.46
C ARG A 16 -3.39 6.55 -20.80
N ARG A 17 -2.46 5.62 -20.57
CA ARG A 17 -1.02 5.78 -20.87
C ARG A 17 -0.60 5.13 -22.18
N SER A 18 -1.40 4.21 -22.70
CA SER A 18 -1.13 3.49 -23.94
C SER A 18 -2.42 3.20 -24.71
N ASP A 19 -2.28 2.84 -25.98
CA ASP A 19 -3.41 2.42 -26.80
C ASP A 19 -3.85 0.97 -26.56
N ALA A 20 -3.25 0.26 -25.61
CA ALA A 20 -3.66 -1.10 -25.25
C ALA A 20 -5.15 -1.16 -24.83
N PRO A 21 -5.82 -2.30 -25.03
CA PRO A 21 -7.25 -2.42 -24.80
C PRO A 21 -7.61 -2.22 -23.32
N LEU A 22 -8.85 -1.78 -23.08
CA LEU A 22 -9.45 -1.71 -21.75
C LEU A 22 -10.28 -2.97 -21.52
N ILE A 23 -10.39 -3.46 -20.29
CA ILE A 23 -11.33 -4.52 -19.93
C ILE A 23 -12.49 -3.89 -19.18
N ILE A 24 -13.73 -4.24 -19.52
CA ILE A 24 -14.92 -3.77 -18.81
C ILE A 24 -15.54 -4.96 -18.08
N GLY A 25 -15.63 -4.88 -16.74
CA GLY A 25 -16.42 -5.84 -15.97
C GLY A 25 -17.90 -5.68 -16.30
N TYR A 26 -18.47 -6.64 -17.02
CA TYR A 26 -19.81 -6.57 -17.57
C TYR A 26 -20.71 -7.65 -16.96
N SER A 27 -21.67 -7.21 -16.13
CA SER A 27 -22.62 -8.12 -15.47
C SER A 27 -23.97 -8.18 -16.18
N GLY A 28 -24.24 -7.31 -17.15
CA GLY A 28 -25.56 -7.15 -17.76
C GLY A 28 -26.52 -6.24 -16.98
N GLY A 29 -26.18 -5.91 -15.74
CA GLY A 29 -26.93 -4.97 -14.92
C GLY A 29 -26.89 -3.54 -15.45
N PRO A 30 -27.80 -2.66 -14.99
CA PRO A 30 -27.98 -1.32 -15.52
C PRO A 30 -26.68 -0.50 -15.48
N ASP A 31 -25.92 -0.57 -14.38
CA ASP A 31 -24.71 0.22 -14.23
C ASP A 31 -23.64 -0.17 -15.26
N SER A 32 -23.43 -1.47 -15.46
CA SER A 32 -22.44 -1.99 -16.42
C SER A 32 -22.87 -1.79 -17.88
N THR A 33 -24.16 -1.91 -18.18
CA THR A 33 -24.72 -1.61 -19.50
C THR A 33 -24.57 -0.13 -19.83
N ALA A 34 -24.88 0.76 -18.88
CA ALA A 34 -24.71 2.21 -19.05
C ALA A 34 -23.25 2.57 -19.29
N LEU A 35 -22.31 1.97 -18.54
CA LEU A 35 -20.87 2.18 -18.75
C LEU A 35 -20.45 1.84 -20.18
N VAL A 36 -20.87 0.70 -20.71
CA VAL A 36 -20.53 0.28 -22.09
C VAL A 36 -21.09 1.26 -23.12
N ARG A 37 -22.36 1.64 -22.97
CA ARG A 37 -23.02 2.61 -23.87
C ARG A 37 -22.36 3.98 -23.83
N LEU A 38 -22.00 4.46 -22.65
CA LEU A 38 -21.29 5.73 -22.50
C LEU A 38 -19.88 5.70 -23.11
N LEU A 39 -19.16 4.57 -23.02
CA LEU A 39 -17.86 4.40 -23.68
C LEU A 39 -18.00 4.47 -25.20
N LEU A 40 -18.98 3.76 -25.77
CA LEU A 40 -19.28 3.79 -27.19
C LEU A 40 -19.67 5.21 -27.66
N ALA A 41 -20.54 5.89 -26.90
CA ALA A 41 -20.94 7.27 -27.18
C ALA A 41 -19.78 8.27 -27.06
N ALA A 42 -18.81 8.01 -26.18
CA ALA A 42 -17.57 8.77 -26.04
C ALA A 42 -16.54 8.51 -27.16
N GLY A 43 -16.83 7.58 -28.08
CA GLY A 43 -15.93 7.16 -29.16
C GLY A 43 -14.82 6.21 -28.73
N ILE A 44 -14.86 5.70 -27.49
CA ILE A 44 -13.90 4.71 -26.99
C ILE A 44 -14.37 3.34 -27.49
N LYS A 45 -13.61 2.71 -28.38
CA LYS A 45 -13.98 1.41 -28.98
C LYS A 45 -12.98 0.29 -28.71
N ASN A 46 -11.77 0.62 -28.28
CA ASN A 46 -10.75 -0.40 -27.97
C ASN A 46 -10.94 -0.94 -26.54
N PHE A 47 -11.99 -1.72 -26.34
CA PHE A 47 -12.25 -2.38 -25.07
C PHE A 47 -12.84 -3.78 -25.26
N HIS A 48 -12.72 -4.60 -24.23
CA HIS A 48 -13.15 -6.00 -24.18
C HIS A 48 -14.10 -6.19 -23.00
N LEU A 49 -15.26 -6.81 -23.24
CA LEU A 49 -16.23 -7.12 -22.19
C LEU A 49 -15.85 -8.42 -21.48
N ALA A 50 -15.80 -8.38 -20.16
CA ALA A 50 -15.48 -9.52 -19.32
C ALA A 50 -16.63 -9.80 -18.36
N HIS A 51 -17.30 -10.94 -18.56
CA HIS A 51 -18.36 -11.43 -17.71
C HIS A 51 -17.87 -12.59 -16.84
N PHE A 52 -18.19 -12.57 -15.55
CA PHE A 52 -17.94 -13.71 -14.68
C PHE A 52 -19.27 -14.20 -14.14
N ASP A 53 -19.67 -15.40 -14.54
CA ASP A 53 -20.84 -16.06 -14.01
C ASP A 53 -20.45 -16.77 -12.70
N HIS A 54 -21.06 -16.36 -11.59
CA HIS A 54 -20.81 -16.97 -10.29
C HIS A 54 -21.41 -18.38 -10.16
N GLY A 55 -22.33 -18.79 -11.04
CA GLY A 55 -22.97 -20.11 -11.01
C GLY A 55 -23.97 -20.28 -9.87
N TRP A 56 -24.49 -19.20 -9.29
CA TRP A 56 -25.43 -19.23 -8.15
C TRP A 56 -26.87 -19.58 -8.54
N ARG A 57 -27.23 -19.42 -9.81
CA ARG A 57 -28.56 -19.66 -10.36
C ARG A 57 -28.44 -20.52 -11.61
N GLU A 58 -29.40 -21.40 -11.88
CA GLU A 58 -29.38 -22.21 -13.11
C GLU A 58 -29.55 -21.34 -14.35
N GLU A 59 -30.32 -20.25 -14.23
CA GLU A 59 -30.61 -19.31 -15.31
C GLU A 59 -29.39 -18.46 -15.72
N SER A 60 -28.35 -18.39 -14.87
CA SER A 60 -27.14 -17.60 -15.11
C SER A 60 -26.40 -17.97 -16.40
N ALA A 61 -26.46 -19.25 -16.80
CA ALA A 61 -25.88 -19.70 -18.07
C ALA A 61 -26.59 -19.07 -19.28
N SER A 62 -27.93 -19.00 -19.23
CA SER A 62 -28.71 -18.35 -20.29
C SER A 62 -28.53 -16.83 -20.31
N GLU A 63 -28.31 -16.21 -19.15
CA GLU A 63 -27.95 -14.80 -19.05
C GLU A 63 -26.61 -14.52 -19.75
N ALA A 64 -25.59 -15.36 -19.56
CA ALA A 64 -24.29 -15.20 -20.22
C ALA A 64 -24.40 -15.23 -21.76
N GLU A 65 -25.25 -16.10 -22.33
CA GLU A 65 -25.52 -16.13 -23.79
C GLU A 65 -26.19 -14.85 -24.29
N LEU A 66 -27.12 -14.28 -23.50
CA LEU A 66 -27.76 -13.01 -23.83
C LEU A 66 -26.75 -11.86 -23.84
N LEU A 67 -25.82 -11.86 -22.87
CA LEU A 67 -24.75 -10.87 -22.79
C LEU A 67 -23.78 -10.95 -23.96
N GLU A 68 -23.44 -12.15 -24.41
CA GLU A 68 -22.61 -12.36 -25.59
C GLU A 68 -23.30 -11.86 -26.87
N LYS A 69 -24.58 -12.20 -27.07
CA LYS A 69 -25.38 -11.69 -28.20
C LYS A 69 -25.41 -10.17 -28.21
N LYS A 70 -25.55 -9.55 -27.04
CA LYS A 70 -25.55 -8.10 -26.89
C LYS A 70 -24.20 -7.45 -27.20
N ALA A 71 -23.11 -8.05 -26.72
CA ALA A 71 -21.76 -7.62 -27.07
C ALA A 71 -21.51 -7.66 -28.58
N ASN A 72 -22.00 -8.71 -29.25
CA ASN A 72 -21.92 -8.86 -30.70
C ASN A 72 -22.71 -7.78 -31.44
N GLN A 73 -23.90 -7.39 -30.96
CA GLN A 73 -24.67 -6.27 -31.52
C GLN A 73 -23.88 -4.94 -31.45
N TRP A 74 -23.15 -4.72 -30.36
CA TRP A 74 -22.28 -3.55 -30.21
C TRP A 74 -20.93 -3.68 -30.94
N LYS A 75 -20.63 -4.84 -31.54
CA LYS A 75 -19.35 -5.17 -32.19
C LYS A 75 -18.16 -5.05 -31.22
N VAL A 76 -18.34 -5.53 -29.99
CA VAL A 76 -17.33 -5.50 -28.93
C VAL A 76 -16.93 -6.94 -28.60
N PRO A 77 -15.62 -7.26 -28.48
CA PRO A 77 -15.19 -8.59 -28.09
C PRO A 77 -15.60 -8.91 -26.66
N PHE A 78 -15.96 -10.17 -26.42
CA PHE A 78 -16.54 -10.65 -25.17
C PHE A 78 -15.81 -11.92 -24.72
N SER A 79 -15.57 -12.02 -23.41
CA SER A 79 -15.13 -13.24 -22.75
C SER A 79 -15.99 -13.47 -21.52
N SER A 80 -16.45 -14.70 -21.34
CA SER A 80 -17.08 -15.15 -20.11
C SER A 80 -16.30 -16.30 -19.47
N GLU A 81 -16.39 -16.39 -18.15
CA GLU A 81 -15.99 -17.57 -17.40
C GLU A 81 -17.04 -17.87 -16.35
N ARG A 82 -17.33 -19.15 -16.15
CA ARG A 82 -18.24 -19.63 -15.10
C ARG A 82 -17.45 -20.22 -13.95
N GLY A 83 -17.71 -19.73 -12.74
CA GLY A 83 -17.16 -20.28 -11.51
C GLY A 83 -17.91 -21.53 -11.06
N GLU A 84 -17.21 -22.38 -10.30
CA GLU A 84 -17.82 -23.46 -9.51
C GLU A 84 -18.20 -22.90 -8.13
N ALA A 85 -19.38 -22.30 -7.97
CA ALA A 85 -19.83 -21.89 -6.64
C ALA A 85 -20.14 -23.13 -5.77
N ARG A 86 -19.14 -23.58 -5.01
CA ARG A 86 -19.34 -24.57 -3.93
C ARG A 86 -19.82 -23.89 -2.63
N THR A 87 -19.70 -22.57 -2.53
CA THR A 87 -19.94 -21.77 -1.33
C THR A 87 -20.47 -20.37 -1.68
N TYR A 88 -21.42 -19.88 -0.89
CA TYR A 88 -22.05 -18.55 -1.03
C TYR A 88 -21.24 -17.44 -0.33
N GLN A 89 -19.90 -17.50 -0.31
CA GLN A 89 -19.10 -16.48 0.37
C GLN A 89 -18.74 -15.34 -0.59
N GLU A 90 -19.19 -14.11 -0.28
CA GLU A 90 -18.96 -12.91 -1.10
C GLU A 90 -17.47 -12.67 -1.41
N ASN A 91 -16.59 -12.96 -0.45
CA ASN A 91 -15.14 -12.81 -0.63
C ASN A 91 -14.58 -13.83 -1.64
N GLU A 92 -14.97 -15.10 -1.57
CA GLU A 92 -14.49 -16.14 -2.50
C GLU A 92 -14.99 -15.88 -3.92
N ALA A 93 -16.26 -15.50 -4.06
CA ALA A 93 -16.85 -15.11 -5.34
C ALA A 93 -16.12 -13.89 -5.93
N ARG A 94 -15.78 -12.90 -5.10
CA ARG A 94 -15.00 -11.73 -5.51
C ARG A 94 -13.60 -12.14 -5.96
N GLU A 95 -12.90 -12.98 -5.18
CA GLU A 95 -11.56 -13.47 -5.51
C GLU A 95 -11.53 -14.23 -6.85
N ALA A 96 -12.47 -15.15 -7.08
CA ALA A 96 -12.57 -15.90 -8.33
C ALA A 96 -12.79 -14.97 -9.54
N ARG A 97 -13.71 -14.00 -9.40
CA ARG A 97 -13.96 -12.99 -10.43
C ARG A 97 -12.72 -12.16 -10.75
N PHE A 98 -12.00 -11.70 -9.72
CA PHE A 98 -10.77 -10.92 -9.94
C PHE A 98 -9.63 -11.77 -10.51
N ALA A 99 -9.56 -13.06 -10.19
CA ALA A 99 -8.60 -13.98 -10.81
C ALA A 99 -8.88 -14.18 -12.31
N PHE A 100 -10.16 -14.27 -12.71
CA PHE A 100 -10.54 -14.27 -14.12
C PHE A 100 -10.12 -12.96 -14.82
N PHE A 101 -10.44 -11.81 -14.22
CA PHE A 101 -10.03 -10.52 -14.77
C PHE A 101 -8.52 -10.39 -14.89
N GLU A 102 -7.75 -10.89 -13.91
CA GLU A 102 -6.28 -10.89 -13.92
C GLU A 102 -5.71 -11.72 -15.07
N ARG A 103 -6.24 -12.94 -15.30
CA ARG A 103 -5.82 -13.75 -16.46
C ARG A 103 -6.13 -13.05 -17.78
N LEU A 104 -7.29 -12.44 -17.90
CA LEU A 104 -7.69 -11.72 -19.11
C LEU A 104 -6.85 -10.44 -19.32
N TYR A 105 -6.60 -9.69 -18.26
CA TYR A 105 -5.76 -8.49 -18.24
C TYR A 105 -4.36 -8.79 -18.77
N ASN A 106 -3.73 -9.85 -18.25
CA ASN A 106 -2.41 -10.28 -18.70
C ASN A 106 -2.43 -10.84 -20.13
N LYS A 107 -3.45 -11.64 -20.49
CA LYS A 107 -3.59 -12.22 -21.84
C LYS A 107 -3.71 -11.14 -22.92
N LEU A 108 -4.46 -10.08 -22.65
CA LEU A 108 -4.71 -8.99 -23.61
C LEU A 108 -3.68 -7.87 -23.53
N GLY A 109 -2.78 -7.88 -22.53
CA GLY A 109 -1.90 -6.75 -22.22
C GLY A 109 -2.70 -5.47 -21.96
N ALA A 110 -3.83 -5.58 -21.26
CA ALA A 110 -4.78 -4.49 -21.10
C ALA A 110 -4.19 -3.32 -20.29
N SER A 111 -4.62 -2.10 -20.58
CA SER A 111 -4.20 -0.92 -19.80
C SER A 111 -4.88 -0.89 -18.43
N ALA A 112 -6.19 -1.17 -18.37
CA ALA A 112 -6.98 -1.07 -17.15
C ALA A 112 -8.21 -1.99 -17.18
N LEU A 113 -8.67 -2.38 -15.99
CA LEU A 113 -9.99 -2.96 -15.72
C LEU A 113 -10.96 -1.84 -15.27
N ILE A 114 -12.03 -1.62 -16.01
CA ILE A 114 -13.06 -0.63 -15.70
C ILE A 114 -14.26 -1.33 -15.08
N LEU A 115 -14.71 -0.80 -13.95
CA LEU A 115 -15.86 -1.30 -13.21
C LEU A 115 -16.91 -0.20 -13.07
N ALA A 116 -18.18 -0.58 -13.26
CA ALA A 116 -19.32 0.33 -13.22
C ALA A 116 -19.80 0.66 -11.79
N HIS A 117 -18.88 0.80 -10.83
CA HIS A 117 -19.24 1.25 -9.50
C HIS A 117 -19.73 2.69 -9.54
N GLN A 118 -20.90 2.93 -8.94
CA GLN A 118 -21.58 4.22 -8.95
C GLN A 118 -21.56 4.90 -7.57
N LYS A 119 -22.26 6.04 -7.46
CA LYS A 119 -22.30 6.89 -6.27
C LYS A 119 -22.85 6.21 -5.01
N GLU A 120 -23.97 5.53 -5.10
CA GLU A 120 -24.57 4.72 -4.05
C GLU A 120 -23.64 3.56 -3.61
N ASP A 121 -22.92 2.89 -4.53
CA ASP A 121 -21.93 1.86 -4.16
C ASP A 121 -20.79 2.45 -3.31
N LEU A 122 -20.37 3.68 -3.64
CA LEU A 122 -19.39 4.42 -2.86
C LEU A 122 -19.92 4.76 -1.48
N ALA A 123 -21.15 5.27 -1.39
CA ALA A 123 -21.79 5.61 -0.13
C ALA A 123 -21.94 4.38 0.80
N GLU A 124 -22.40 3.25 0.26
CA GLU A 124 -22.46 1.96 0.97
C GLU A 124 -21.07 1.57 1.51
N THR A 125 -20.03 1.67 0.66
CA THR A 125 -18.67 1.31 1.05
C THR A 125 -18.12 2.23 2.13
N VAL A 126 -18.35 3.55 2.02
CA VAL A 126 -17.93 4.53 3.03
C VAL A 126 -18.61 4.24 4.36
N LEU A 127 -19.93 4.03 4.35
CA LEU A 127 -20.69 3.75 5.57
C LEU A 127 -20.17 2.49 6.27
N LYS A 128 -19.95 1.42 5.50
CA LYS A 128 -19.33 0.18 6.01
C LYS A 128 -17.97 0.47 6.67
N ARG A 129 -17.10 1.25 6.01
CA ARG A 129 -15.77 1.59 6.55
C ARG A 129 -15.83 2.44 7.81
N VAL A 130 -16.81 3.34 7.92
CA VAL A 130 -17.06 4.12 9.13
C VAL A 130 -17.42 3.19 10.29
N PHE A 131 -18.37 2.27 10.10
CA PHE A 131 -18.77 1.32 11.15
C PHE A 131 -17.66 0.31 11.52
N GLU A 132 -16.75 0.00 10.60
CA GLU A 132 -15.56 -0.82 10.86
C GLU A 132 -14.45 -0.06 11.60
N GLY A 133 -14.63 1.22 11.91
CA GLY A 133 -13.60 2.04 12.55
C GLY A 133 -12.36 2.23 11.65
N ALA A 134 -12.55 2.27 10.33
CA ALA A 134 -11.44 2.48 9.41
C ALA A 134 -10.75 3.83 9.67
N HIS A 135 -9.45 3.88 9.41
CA HIS A 135 -8.69 5.13 9.53
C HIS A 135 -9.19 6.19 8.57
N LEU A 136 -9.08 7.47 8.95
CA LEU A 136 -9.61 8.59 8.19
C LEU A 136 -9.13 8.63 6.72
N THR A 137 -7.90 8.19 6.43
CA THR A 137 -7.40 8.10 5.04
C THR A 137 -7.89 6.89 4.26
N SER A 138 -8.56 5.94 4.92
CA SER A 138 -9.07 4.70 4.34
C SER A 138 -10.61 4.63 4.31
N ILE A 139 -11.29 5.60 4.93
CA ILE A 139 -12.75 5.73 4.90
C ILE A 139 -13.26 6.04 3.49
N HIS A 140 -12.42 6.59 2.60
CA HIS A 140 -12.81 6.90 1.23
C HIS A 140 -13.44 5.75 0.45
N GLY A 141 -13.19 4.51 0.87
CA GLY A 141 -13.81 3.34 0.26
C GLY A 141 -13.17 3.01 -1.08
N MET A 142 -13.69 3.61 -2.16
CA MET A 142 -13.19 3.37 -3.52
C MET A 142 -12.67 4.67 -4.13
N GLY A 143 -11.47 4.60 -4.71
CA GLY A 143 -10.93 5.67 -5.54
C GLY A 143 -11.35 5.54 -7.01
N PRO A 144 -11.36 6.65 -7.77
CA PRO A 144 -11.59 6.64 -9.22
C PRO A 144 -10.57 5.77 -9.96
N VAL A 145 -9.33 5.78 -9.48
CA VAL A 145 -8.25 4.89 -9.91
C VAL A 145 -7.68 4.22 -8.68
N SER A 146 -7.43 2.92 -8.77
CA SER A 146 -6.77 2.13 -7.73
C SER A 146 -6.00 0.99 -8.39
N GLU A 147 -5.27 0.21 -7.60
CA GLU A 147 -4.61 -0.99 -8.08
C GLU A 147 -5.09 -2.24 -7.34
N TRP A 148 -5.14 -3.37 -8.04
CA TRP A 148 -5.39 -4.68 -7.47
C TRP A 148 -4.51 -5.73 -8.16
N ARG A 149 -3.58 -6.34 -7.43
CA ARG A 149 -2.63 -7.35 -7.95
C ARG A 149 -1.92 -6.89 -9.24
N GLY A 150 -1.43 -5.65 -9.25
CA GLY A 150 -0.77 -5.06 -10.42
C GLY A 150 -1.70 -4.63 -11.56
N MET A 151 -3.00 -4.92 -11.50
CA MET A 151 -3.96 -4.36 -12.46
C MET A 151 -4.38 -2.95 -12.05
N GLU A 152 -4.41 -2.03 -13.02
CA GLU A 152 -5.02 -0.71 -12.82
C GLU A 152 -6.55 -0.83 -12.91
N LEU A 153 -7.26 -0.34 -11.89
CA LEU A 153 -8.72 -0.40 -11.78
C LEU A 153 -9.31 1.00 -11.91
N TRP A 154 -10.22 1.18 -12.86
CA TRP A 154 -10.90 2.44 -13.14
C TRP A 154 -12.39 2.37 -12.79
N ARG A 155 -12.91 3.42 -12.16
CA ARG A 155 -14.32 3.52 -11.77
C ARG A 155 -14.86 4.90 -12.14
N PRO A 156 -15.11 5.17 -13.43
CA PRO A 156 -15.48 6.51 -13.88
C PRO A 156 -16.87 6.95 -13.38
N LEU A 157 -17.74 6.03 -12.99
CA LEU A 157 -19.11 6.31 -12.56
C LEU A 157 -19.25 6.59 -11.07
N LEU A 158 -18.18 6.61 -10.26
CA LEU A 158 -18.27 6.76 -8.80
C LEU A 158 -18.98 8.03 -8.30
N LYS A 159 -19.12 9.05 -9.16
CA LYS A 159 -19.83 10.29 -8.85
C LYS A 159 -21.21 10.37 -9.50
N THR A 160 -21.57 9.38 -10.31
CA THR A 160 -22.82 9.33 -11.07
C THR A 160 -23.88 8.59 -10.25
N PRO A 161 -25.03 9.19 -9.95
CA PRO A 161 -26.15 8.51 -9.29
C PRO A 161 -26.72 7.38 -10.16
N LYS A 162 -27.12 6.27 -9.54
CA LYS A 162 -27.74 5.13 -10.22
C LYS A 162 -28.97 5.53 -11.04
N ARG A 163 -29.79 6.45 -10.53
CA ARG A 163 -30.96 6.99 -11.25
C ARG A 163 -30.62 7.65 -12.58
N GLU A 164 -29.45 8.28 -12.70
CA GLU A 164 -29.02 8.94 -13.93
C GLU A 164 -28.56 7.91 -14.96
N LEU A 165 -27.94 6.81 -14.52
CA LEU A 165 -27.57 5.69 -15.38
C LEU A 165 -28.81 4.98 -15.95
N LYS A 166 -29.83 4.71 -15.12
CA LYS A 166 -31.11 4.13 -15.58
C LYS A 166 -31.81 5.04 -16.59
N ARG A 167 -31.94 6.34 -16.26
CA ARG A 167 -32.53 7.32 -17.17
C ARG A 167 -31.78 7.40 -18.50
N TYR A 168 -30.45 7.34 -18.48
CA TYR A 168 -29.64 7.32 -19.69
C TYR A 168 -29.97 6.10 -20.58
N LEU A 169 -30.06 4.91 -19.99
CA LEU A 169 -30.43 3.69 -20.72
C LEU A 169 -31.85 3.76 -21.30
N GLU A 170 -32.81 4.27 -20.53
CA GLU A 170 -34.19 4.46 -21.00
C GLU A 170 -34.26 5.41 -22.22
N LEU A 171 -33.50 6.51 -22.19
CA LEU A 171 -33.42 7.46 -23.31
C LEU A 171 -32.74 6.86 -24.55
N GLU A 172 -31.78 5.96 -24.35
CA GLU A 172 -31.11 5.22 -25.43
C GLU A 172 -31.94 4.04 -25.95
N GLY A 173 -33.06 3.70 -25.31
CA GLY A 173 -33.86 2.51 -25.62
C GLY A 173 -33.08 1.21 -25.39
N GLU A 174 -32.19 1.20 -24.40
CA GLU A 174 -31.27 0.10 -24.13
C GLU A 174 -31.72 -0.72 -22.92
N ASP A 175 -32.04 -2.00 -23.13
CA ASP A 175 -32.49 -2.89 -22.06
C ASP A 175 -31.34 -3.31 -21.11
N TRP A 176 -31.65 -3.86 -19.94
CA TRP A 176 -30.67 -4.46 -19.03
C TRP A 176 -31.26 -5.66 -18.27
N ILE A 177 -30.39 -6.47 -17.69
CA ILE A 177 -30.80 -7.59 -16.83
C ILE A 177 -30.91 -7.09 -15.39
N GLU A 178 -32.02 -7.39 -14.72
CA GLU A 178 -32.15 -7.19 -13.28
C GLU A 178 -31.87 -8.52 -12.55
N ASP A 179 -30.72 -8.60 -11.87
CA ASP A 179 -30.35 -9.79 -11.10
C ASP A 179 -30.96 -9.72 -9.69
N PRO A 180 -31.91 -10.62 -9.34
CA PRO A 180 -32.60 -10.62 -8.04
C PRO A 180 -31.66 -10.84 -6.85
N THR A 181 -30.49 -11.43 -7.09
CA THR A 181 -29.49 -11.72 -6.04
C THR A 181 -28.88 -10.45 -5.45
N ASN A 182 -29.00 -9.30 -6.14
CA ASN A 182 -28.49 -8.01 -5.67
C ASN A 182 -29.23 -7.48 -4.43
N GLU A 183 -30.44 -7.96 -4.17
CA GLU A 183 -31.28 -7.55 -3.03
C GLU A 183 -31.36 -8.63 -1.95
N ASP A 184 -30.59 -9.72 -2.09
CA ASP A 184 -30.65 -10.85 -1.19
C ASP A 184 -30.12 -10.48 0.22
N PRO A 185 -30.99 -10.51 1.26
CA PRO A 185 -30.63 -10.08 2.62
C PRO A 185 -29.64 -11.02 3.32
N ARG A 186 -29.30 -12.18 2.73
CA ARG A 186 -28.20 -13.03 3.22
C ARG A 186 -26.86 -12.29 3.17
N TYR A 187 -26.67 -11.39 2.21
CA TYR A 187 -25.43 -10.63 2.03
C TYR A 187 -25.51 -9.24 2.67
N LEU A 188 -24.37 -8.74 3.16
CA LEU A 188 -24.32 -7.40 3.76
C LEU A 188 -24.77 -6.33 2.76
N ARG A 189 -24.30 -6.40 1.51
CA ARG A 189 -24.72 -5.47 0.43
C ARG A 189 -26.23 -5.53 0.18
N GLY A 190 -26.79 -6.73 0.11
CA GLY A 190 -28.23 -6.91 -0.05
C GLY A 190 -29.02 -6.31 1.11
N ARG A 191 -28.58 -6.48 2.36
CA ARG A 191 -29.19 -5.79 3.52
C ARG A 191 -29.05 -4.27 3.48
N MET A 192 -27.90 -3.76 3.01
CA MET A 192 -27.69 -2.31 2.90
C MET A 192 -28.66 -1.69 1.87
N ARG A 193 -28.84 -2.36 0.73
CA ARG A 193 -29.73 -1.96 -0.35
C ARG A 193 -31.21 -2.21 -0.03
N GLY A 194 -31.51 -3.29 0.66
CA GLY A 194 -32.85 -3.76 1.00
C GLY A 194 -33.53 -3.04 2.17
N GLY A 195 -32.95 -1.94 2.68
CA GLY A 195 -33.62 -1.10 3.69
C GLY A 195 -32.70 -0.15 4.42
N LEU A 196 -31.49 -0.57 4.83
CA LEU A 196 -30.68 0.21 5.78
C LEU A 196 -30.40 1.65 5.33
N MET A 197 -30.01 1.85 4.06
CA MET A 197 -29.72 3.20 3.55
C MET A 197 -30.99 4.08 3.51
N ALA A 198 -32.13 3.48 3.17
CA ALA A 198 -33.43 4.15 3.16
C ALA A 198 -33.91 4.46 4.58
N ASP A 199 -33.79 3.52 5.50
CA ASP A 199 -34.15 3.67 6.91
C ASP A 199 -33.33 4.75 7.60
N LEU A 200 -32.01 4.80 7.33
CA LEU A 200 -31.14 5.87 7.81
C LEU A 200 -31.57 7.22 7.23
N SER A 201 -31.86 7.29 5.93
CA SER A 201 -32.32 8.52 5.29
C SER A 201 -33.64 9.02 5.88
N ALA A 202 -34.59 8.12 6.12
CA ALA A 202 -35.88 8.42 6.75
C ALA A 202 -35.69 8.87 8.21
N THR A 203 -34.87 8.17 8.98
CA THR A 203 -34.59 8.47 10.39
C THR A 203 -33.95 9.85 10.57
N PHE A 204 -32.98 10.20 9.71
CA PHE A 204 -32.33 11.51 9.75
C PHE A 204 -33.13 12.61 9.03
N GLY A 205 -34.22 12.25 8.33
CA GLY A 205 -35.03 13.18 7.54
C GLY A 205 -34.28 13.81 6.36
N LYS A 206 -33.24 13.16 5.82
CA LYS A 206 -32.40 13.69 4.72
C LYS A 206 -31.72 12.58 3.92
N GLU A 207 -31.38 12.90 2.67
CA GLU A 207 -30.57 12.05 1.79
C GLU A 207 -29.14 11.89 2.37
N ILE A 208 -28.65 10.65 2.52
CA ILE A 208 -27.37 10.37 3.20
C ILE A 208 -26.23 9.98 2.25
N ASN A 209 -26.50 9.60 1.01
CA ASN A 209 -25.46 9.18 0.06
C ASN A 209 -24.54 10.35 -0.28
N GLU A 210 -25.11 11.54 -0.47
CA GLU A 210 -24.35 12.76 -0.77
C GLU A 210 -23.38 13.14 0.38
N PRO A 211 -23.80 13.22 1.66
CA PRO A 211 -22.87 13.35 2.79
C PRO A 211 -21.76 12.28 2.84
N LEU A 212 -22.07 11.02 2.59
CA LEU A 212 -21.10 9.92 2.63
C LEU A 212 -20.09 10.01 1.48
N THR A 213 -20.53 10.38 0.29
CA THR A 213 -19.64 10.57 -0.87
C THR A 213 -18.74 11.79 -0.68
N ARG A 214 -19.22 12.89 -0.08
CA ARG A 214 -18.34 13.98 0.35
C ARG A 214 -17.29 13.55 1.38
N LEU A 215 -17.65 12.68 2.33
CA LEU A 215 -16.68 12.12 3.28
C LEU A 215 -15.60 11.33 2.55
N SER A 216 -15.96 10.62 1.47
CA SER A 216 -14.98 9.96 0.61
C SER A 216 -14.01 10.93 -0.04
N GLU A 217 -14.51 12.03 -0.62
CA GLU A 217 -13.68 13.06 -1.23
C GLU A 217 -12.70 13.69 -0.23
N ARG A 218 -13.17 14.05 0.97
CA ARG A 218 -12.31 14.60 2.03
C ARG A 218 -11.27 13.60 2.52
N SER A 219 -11.63 12.33 2.60
CA SER A 219 -10.71 11.26 2.96
C SER A 219 -9.60 11.08 1.91
N LEU A 220 -9.92 11.15 0.61
CA LEU A 220 -8.94 11.13 -0.48
C LEU A 220 -8.03 12.37 -0.47
N GLU A 221 -8.58 13.56 -0.22
CA GLU A 221 -7.79 14.80 -0.09
C GLU A 221 -6.75 14.67 1.04
N LEU A 222 -7.17 14.15 2.20
CA LEU A 222 -6.30 13.92 3.33
C LEU A 222 -5.23 12.85 3.05
N GLU A 223 -5.62 11.73 2.42
CA GLU A 223 -4.67 10.70 2.02
C GLU A 223 -3.63 11.25 1.05
N ALA A 224 -4.04 12.00 0.04
CA ALA A 224 -3.12 12.61 -0.93
C ALA A 224 -2.16 13.62 -0.26
N TYR A 225 -2.64 14.40 0.71
CA TYR A 225 -1.78 15.27 1.51
C TYR A 225 -0.74 14.46 2.30
N LEU A 226 -1.18 13.43 3.03
CA LEU A 226 -0.29 12.62 3.87
C LEU A 226 0.70 11.79 3.05
N GLU A 227 0.32 11.29 1.87
CA GLU A 227 1.24 10.60 0.96
C GLU A 227 2.33 11.54 0.45
N ARG A 228 1.98 12.79 0.08
CA ARG A 228 2.99 13.80 -0.28
C ARG A 228 3.94 14.08 0.88
N ARG A 229 3.44 14.21 2.11
CA ARG A 229 4.28 14.42 3.30
C ARG A 229 5.18 13.21 3.57
N ALA A 230 4.65 12.00 3.48
CA ALA A 230 5.39 10.76 3.67
C ALA A 230 6.43 10.50 2.58
N ALA A 231 6.24 11.02 1.36
CA ALA A 231 7.22 10.92 0.28
C ALA A 231 8.53 11.69 0.56
N PHE A 232 8.50 12.71 1.41
CA PHE A 232 9.71 13.44 1.81
C PHE A 232 10.52 12.75 2.91
N VAL A 233 9.96 11.71 3.55
CA VAL A 233 10.68 10.98 4.59
C VAL A 233 11.68 10.05 3.94
N GLN A 234 12.96 10.31 4.18
CA GLN A 234 14.04 9.51 3.64
C GLN A 234 14.06 8.13 4.28
N GLU A 235 14.10 7.11 3.43
CA GLU A 235 14.32 5.73 3.79
C GLU A 235 15.83 5.44 3.77
N VAL A 236 16.42 5.16 4.93
CA VAL A 236 17.86 4.88 5.04
C VAL A 236 18.09 3.38 5.13
N VAL A 237 18.45 2.80 3.99
CA VAL A 237 18.73 1.38 3.84
C VAL A 237 20.18 1.09 4.25
N GLY A 238 20.36 0.05 5.06
CA GLY A 238 21.63 -0.44 5.55
C GLY A 238 21.73 -1.96 5.45
N PRO A 239 22.89 -2.58 5.70
CA PRO A 239 23.06 -4.01 5.55
C PRO A 239 22.32 -4.84 6.59
N PHE A 240 21.69 -4.22 7.58
CA PHE A 240 20.91 -4.92 8.61
C PHE A 240 19.41 -4.70 8.49
N GLY A 241 18.96 -3.86 7.55
CA GLY A 241 17.57 -3.47 7.39
C GLY A 241 17.46 -1.98 7.07
N THR A 242 16.41 -1.35 7.58
CA THR A 242 16.05 0.02 7.19
C THR A 242 15.67 0.87 8.39
N PHE A 243 15.99 2.16 8.37
CA PHE A 243 15.40 3.11 9.31
C PHE A 243 14.79 4.33 8.61
N TRP A 244 13.85 4.96 9.30
CA TRP A 244 13.17 6.18 8.90
C TRP A 244 13.22 7.20 10.04
N GLU A 245 13.38 8.46 9.69
CA GLU A 245 13.13 9.56 10.62
C GLU A 245 11.64 9.90 10.59
N LEU A 246 10.96 9.66 11.71
CA LEU A 246 9.52 9.85 11.77
C LEU A 246 9.16 11.33 11.91
N PRO A 247 8.09 11.79 11.24
CA PRO A 247 7.54 13.12 11.48
C PRO A 247 7.16 13.34 12.94
N LYS A 248 7.30 14.57 13.42
CA LYS A 248 6.87 14.96 14.78
C LYS A 248 5.35 14.95 14.93
N GLU A 249 4.62 15.29 13.86
CA GLU A 249 3.17 15.32 13.89
C GLU A 249 2.59 13.90 13.93
N ARG A 250 1.84 13.58 14.99
CA ARG A 250 1.32 12.22 15.23
C ARG A 250 0.51 11.66 14.07
N VAL A 251 -0.25 12.52 13.35
CA VAL A 251 -1.02 12.10 12.17
C VAL A 251 -0.13 11.66 11.01
N GLU A 252 0.99 12.35 10.79
CA GLU A 252 1.96 12.03 9.74
C GLU A 252 2.77 10.77 10.11
N ALA A 253 3.20 10.67 11.38
CA ALA A 253 3.87 9.47 11.90
C ALA A 253 2.97 8.23 11.80
N ARG A 254 1.69 8.35 12.18
CA ARG A 254 0.70 7.25 12.07
C ARG A 254 0.52 6.82 10.63
N TYR A 255 0.38 7.76 9.70
CA TYR A 255 0.23 7.45 8.29
C TYR A 255 1.47 6.75 7.73
N LEU A 256 2.66 7.27 8.03
CA LEU A 256 3.92 6.70 7.59
C LEU A 256 4.13 5.27 8.14
N LEU A 257 3.87 5.04 9.42
CA LEU A 257 3.93 3.71 10.03
C LEU A 257 3.02 2.72 9.29
N ARG A 258 1.75 3.07 9.07
CA ARG A 258 0.80 2.24 8.32
C ARG A 258 1.29 1.96 6.90
N ARG A 259 1.86 2.95 6.22
CA ARG A 259 2.43 2.84 4.87
C ARG A 259 3.62 1.87 4.85
N ILE A 260 4.53 1.97 5.81
CA ILE A 260 5.69 1.07 5.94
C ILE A 260 5.22 -0.37 6.18
N LEU A 261 4.28 -0.57 7.10
CA LEU A 261 3.73 -1.90 7.41
C LEU A 261 3.05 -2.51 6.19
N LYS A 262 2.20 -1.73 5.49
CA LYS A 262 1.52 -2.17 4.26
C LYS A 262 2.51 -2.59 3.17
N LYS A 263 3.55 -1.80 2.91
CA LYS A 263 4.60 -2.13 1.92
C LYS A 263 5.35 -3.42 2.25
N ARG A 264 5.47 -3.74 3.55
CA ARG A 264 6.13 -4.94 4.06
C ARG A 264 5.19 -6.13 4.25
N GLY A 265 3.91 -5.99 3.90
CA GLY A 265 2.90 -7.05 4.11
C GLY A 265 2.64 -7.36 5.58
N LEU A 266 2.94 -6.43 6.49
CA LEU A 266 2.77 -6.58 7.93
C LEU A 266 1.47 -5.91 8.39
N ILE A 267 0.84 -6.52 9.39
CA ILE A 267 -0.37 -5.99 10.02
C ILE A 267 -0.08 -5.85 11.51
N TRP A 268 -0.21 -4.63 12.03
CA TRP A 268 -0.21 -4.38 13.47
C TRP A 268 -1.64 -4.19 13.96
N THR A 269 -1.87 -4.66 15.19
CA THR A 269 -3.08 -4.33 15.95
C THR A 269 -3.13 -2.83 16.26
N HIS A 270 -4.33 -2.34 16.61
CA HIS A 270 -4.51 -0.97 17.05
C HIS A 270 -3.58 -0.62 18.23
N ASN A 271 -3.47 -1.52 19.21
CA ASN A 271 -2.65 -1.31 20.41
C ASN A 271 -1.15 -1.24 20.09
N GLU A 272 -0.65 -2.07 19.17
CA GLU A 272 0.76 -2.00 18.75
C GLU A 272 1.08 -0.68 18.05
N LEU A 273 0.17 -0.21 17.18
CA LEU A 273 0.33 1.08 16.50
C LEU A 273 0.29 2.25 17.49
N GLU A 274 -0.67 2.29 18.41
CA GLU A 274 -0.78 3.37 19.38
C GLU A 274 0.37 3.36 20.40
N LYS A 275 0.87 2.16 20.78
CA LYS A 275 2.09 2.04 21.59
C LYS A 275 3.30 2.63 20.87
N ALA A 276 3.47 2.33 19.58
CA ALA A 276 4.56 2.91 18.80
C ALA A 276 4.47 4.43 18.76
N LEU A 277 3.27 4.99 18.52
CA LEU A 277 3.02 6.42 18.49
C LEU A 277 3.28 7.12 19.83
N SER A 278 2.87 6.51 20.96
CA SER A 278 3.19 7.07 22.29
C SER A 278 4.68 7.19 22.50
N LEU A 279 5.44 6.16 22.12
CA LEU A 279 6.90 6.16 22.26
C LEU A 279 7.58 7.19 21.34
N ILE A 280 6.96 7.52 20.20
CA ILE A 280 7.42 8.57 19.30
C ILE A 280 7.17 9.94 19.91
N ASP A 281 5.96 10.17 20.43
CA ASP A 281 5.58 11.44 21.08
C ASP A 281 6.45 11.73 22.32
N GLU A 282 6.76 10.69 23.11
CA GLU A 282 7.66 10.75 24.27
C GLU A 282 9.15 10.89 23.87
N ASN A 283 9.46 10.84 22.57
CA ASN A 283 10.83 10.81 22.05
C ASN A 283 11.69 9.70 22.71
N ALA A 284 11.07 8.55 22.96
CA ALA A 284 11.65 7.46 23.73
C ALA A 284 12.89 6.88 23.04
N ALA A 285 13.89 6.50 23.83
CA ALA A 285 15.10 5.85 23.35
C ALA A 285 15.05 4.33 23.57
N ASN A 286 15.68 3.57 22.67
CA ASN A 286 15.96 2.14 22.83
C ASN A 286 14.74 1.27 23.13
N ARG A 287 13.61 1.47 22.44
CA ARG A 287 12.39 0.69 22.65
C ARG A 287 12.19 -0.33 21.55
N LYS A 288 12.03 -1.59 21.91
CA LYS A 288 11.58 -2.65 20.98
C LYS A 288 10.07 -2.58 20.80
N LEU A 289 9.62 -2.68 19.55
CA LEU A 289 8.22 -2.80 19.15
C LEU A 289 7.92 -4.23 18.69
N ALA A 290 6.70 -4.45 18.22
CA ALA A 290 6.30 -5.73 17.63
C ALA A 290 7.17 -6.07 16.40
N HIS A 291 7.24 -7.37 16.09
CA HIS A 291 8.06 -7.92 15.01
C HIS A 291 9.54 -7.53 15.18
N THR A 292 10.15 -6.96 14.13
CA THR A 292 11.55 -6.55 14.10
C THR A 292 11.74 -5.04 14.21
N PHE A 293 10.73 -4.31 14.69
CA PHE A 293 10.78 -2.86 14.77
C PHE A 293 11.32 -2.34 16.10
N PHE A 294 12.00 -1.20 16.04
CA PHE A 294 12.51 -0.48 17.21
C PHE A 294 12.29 1.02 17.04
N VAL A 295 12.08 1.73 18.14
CA VAL A 295 12.03 3.19 18.19
C VAL A 295 13.19 3.71 19.02
N ASP A 296 13.83 4.76 18.51
CA ASP A 296 14.87 5.49 19.21
C ASP A 296 14.85 6.97 18.80
N ARG A 297 14.42 7.85 19.72
CA ARG A 297 14.51 9.31 19.60
C ARG A 297 13.99 9.85 18.27
N GLY A 298 12.76 9.49 17.90
CA GLY A 298 12.12 9.88 16.64
C GLY A 298 12.52 9.05 15.42
N LEU A 299 13.42 8.07 15.57
CA LEU A 299 13.77 7.13 14.52
C LEU A 299 13.00 5.84 14.69
N LEU A 300 12.55 5.27 13.56
CA LEU A 300 12.00 3.93 13.48
C LEU A 300 12.99 3.04 12.74
N PHE A 301 13.39 1.92 13.35
CA PHE A 301 14.22 0.91 12.72
C PHE A 301 13.39 -0.33 12.44
N SER A 302 13.66 -1.00 11.32
CA SER A 302 13.26 -2.38 11.03
C SER A 302 14.53 -3.19 10.80
N ILE A 303 14.78 -4.16 11.67
CA ILE A 303 15.95 -5.05 11.60
C ILE A 303 15.56 -6.30 10.83
N GLU A 304 16.18 -6.56 9.70
CA GLU A 304 15.83 -7.69 8.81
C GLU A 304 16.88 -8.79 8.85
N PHE A 305 18.13 -8.42 9.10
CA PHE A 305 19.28 -9.30 9.09
C PHE A 305 20.03 -9.23 10.40
N SER A 306 20.51 -10.39 10.83
CA SER A 306 21.42 -10.51 11.97
C SER A 306 22.88 -10.32 11.51
N ARG A 307 23.82 -10.39 12.46
CA ARG A 307 25.25 -10.33 12.13
C ARG A 307 25.74 -11.52 11.31
N ASP A 308 25.10 -12.68 11.44
CA ASP A 308 25.51 -13.90 10.72
C ASP A 308 25.09 -13.85 9.23
N ASP A 309 24.18 -12.94 8.89
CA ASP A 309 23.65 -12.75 7.54
C ASP A 309 24.48 -11.77 6.68
N VAL A 310 25.49 -11.13 7.27
CA VAL A 310 26.33 -10.12 6.60
C VAL A 310 27.79 -10.54 6.51
N GLU A 311 28.50 -9.95 5.56
CA GLU A 311 29.95 -10.04 5.44
C GLU A 311 30.58 -8.73 5.91
N ILE A 312 31.62 -8.85 6.74
CA ILE A 312 32.37 -7.71 7.27
C ILE A 312 33.79 -7.80 6.71
N GLU A 313 34.11 -6.92 5.78
CA GLU A 313 35.45 -6.75 5.22
C GLU A 313 36.20 -5.68 6.03
N THR A 314 37.48 -5.93 6.31
CA THR A 314 38.35 -5.00 7.03
C THR A 314 39.54 -4.61 6.17
N THR A 315 39.88 -3.32 6.18
CA THR A 315 41.06 -2.80 5.47
C THR A 315 41.80 -1.79 6.34
N LEU A 316 43.12 -1.74 6.19
CA LEU A 316 43.98 -0.78 6.89
C LEU A 316 44.46 0.29 5.91
N SER A 317 44.47 1.55 6.35
CA SER A 317 44.94 2.70 5.57
C SER A 317 45.86 3.58 6.43
N LYS A 318 46.81 4.27 5.78
CA LYS A 318 47.67 5.28 6.42
C LYS A 318 47.02 6.67 6.46
N SER A 319 45.91 6.86 5.76
CA SER A 319 45.18 8.14 5.71
C SER A 319 43.72 7.93 6.13
N PRO A 320 43.11 8.91 6.83
CA PRO A 320 41.72 8.82 7.24
C PRO A 320 40.78 8.80 6.02
N PRO A 321 39.68 8.03 6.07
CA PRO A 321 38.67 8.09 5.02
C PRO A 321 37.97 9.46 4.96
N PRO A 322 37.46 9.89 3.78
CA PRO A 322 36.85 11.21 3.58
C PRO A 322 35.40 11.30 4.11
N TYR A 323 35.08 10.60 5.20
CA TYR A 323 33.75 10.59 5.82
C TYR A 323 33.86 10.43 7.34
N HIS A 324 32.85 10.90 8.09
CA HIS A 324 32.77 10.67 9.54
C HIS A 324 32.36 9.24 9.85
N SER A 325 32.94 8.63 10.90
CA SER A 325 32.55 7.29 11.35
C SER A 325 31.69 7.36 12.61
N ASP A 326 30.38 7.37 12.44
CA ASP A 326 29.37 7.22 13.48
C ASP A 326 28.38 6.08 13.17
N TRP A 327 27.40 5.85 14.04
CA TRP A 327 26.42 4.79 13.85
C TRP A 327 25.59 4.93 12.56
N ARG A 328 25.43 6.15 12.02
CA ARG A 328 24.70 6.36 10.75
C ARG A 328 25.54 5.93 9.56
N SER A 329 26.81 6.32 9.52
CA SER A 329 27.75 5.83 8.50
C SER A 329 27.91 4.31 8.59
N ALA A 330 28.03 3.77 9.81
CA ALA A 330 28.11 2.34 10.06
C ALA A 330 26.86 1.63 9.54
N TRP A 331 25.67 2.19 9.80
CA TRP A 331 24.41 1.69 9.24
C TRP A 331 24.40 1.67 7.72
N GLN A 332 25.09 2.57 7.04
CA GLN A 332 25.27 2.52 5.57
C GLN A 332 26.36 1.53 5.13
N GLY A 333 26.83 0.69 6.04
CA GLY A 333 27.84 -0.34 5.81
C GLY A 333 29.27 0.20 5.79
N ARG A 334 29.54 1.40 6.30
CA ARG A 334 30.88 2.01 6.29
C ARG A 334 31.22 2.61 7.63
N ALA A 335 32.27 2.13 8.28
CA ALA A 335 32.78 2.73 9.50
C ALA A 335 34.31 2.69 9.51
N TRP A 336 34.95 3.48 10.36
CA TRP A 336 36.39 3.40 10.56
C TRP A 336 36.81 3.85 11.96
N LEU A 337 37.99 3.39 12.39
CA LEU A 337 38.62 3.75 13.65
C LEU A 337 40.09 4.08 13.43
N GLY A 338 40.59 5.08 14.15
CA GLY A 338 42.03 5.35 14.25
C GLY A 338 42.69 4.42 15.27
N LEU A 339 43.78 3.75 14.89
CA LEU A 339 44.51 2.80 15.71
C LEU A 339 45.96 3.26 15.91
N LYS A 340 46.53 2.93 17.07
CA LYS A 340 47.98 3.00 17.29
C LYS A 340 48.63 1.74 16.71
N GLU A 341 49.95 1.72 16.52
CA GLU A 341 50.66 0.51 16.06
C GLU A 341 50.73 -0.53 17.18
N LYS A 342 49.71 -1.41 17.24
CA LYS A 342 49.59 -2.51 18.20
C LYS A 342 48.84 -3.69 17.56
N HIS A 343 48.85 -4.85 18.22
CA HIS A 343 48.01 -5.99 17.84
C HIS A 343 46.58 -5.82 18.37
N TYR A 344 45.61 -6.06 17.48
CA TYR A 344 44.18 -5.94 17.75
C TYR A 344 43.42 -7.13 17.18
N THR A 345 42.34 -7.51 17.85
CA THR A 345 41.39 -8.52 17.36
C THR A 345 40.00 -7.91 17.22
N LEU A 346 39.23 -8.40 16.25
CA LEU A 346 37.82 -8.08 16.12
C LEU A 346 37.01 -9.10 16.90
N SER A 347 36.14 -8.63 17.77
CA SER A 347 35.25 -9.47 18.56
C SER A 347 33.83 -8.91 18.52
N SER A 348 32.88 -9.71 19.01
CA SER A 348 31.57 -9.17 19.36
C SER A 348 31.67 -8.28 20.59
N PRO A 349 30.86 -7.22 20.70
CA PRO A 349 30.77 -6.46 21.94
C PRO A 349 30.27 -7.36 23.06
N GLU A 350 31.04 -7.46 24.14
CA GLU A 350 30.59 -8.07 25.39
C GLU A 350 29.78 -7.04 26.19
N GLU A 351 28.50 -7.34 26.47
CA GLU A 351 27.72 -6.51 27.37
C GLU A 351 28.26 -6.62 28.82
N PRO A 352 28.40 -5.52 29.57
CA PRO A 352 27.91 -4.16 29.29
C PRO A 352 29.02 -3.15 28.96
N SER A 353 30.20 -3.59 28.49
CA SER A 353 31.45 -2.79 28.42
C SER A 353 31.31 -1.38 27.83
N PHE A 354 30.39 -1.18 26.87
CA PHE A 354 30.11 0.11 26.23
C PHE A 354 28.74 0.73 26.52
N SER A 355 27.88 0.09 27.32
CA SER A 355 26.46 0.51 27.43
C SER A 355 26.30 1.97 27.85
N LYS A 356 27.09 2.42 28.86
CA LYS A 356 27.11 3.82 29.31
C LYS A 356 27.69 4.76 28.25
N TRP A 357 28.75 4.36 27.57
CA TRP A 357 29.40 5.15 26.52
C TRP A 357 28.48 5.40 25.33
N TRP A 358 27.87 4.33 24.81
CA TRP A 358 26.89 4.39 23.74
C TRP A 358 25.62 5.14 24.14
N GLY A 359 25.22 5.06 25.41
CA GLY A 359 24.14 5.89 25.98
C GLY A 359 24.46 7.39 25.84
N ASN A 360 25.63 7.81 26.31
CA ASN A 360 26.07 9.21 26.27
C ASN A 360 26.18 9.76 24.83
N HIS A 361 26.55 8.90 23.88
CA HIS A 361 26.69 9.27 22.46
C HIS A 361 25.46 8.96 21.62
N LYS A 362 24.31 8.66 22.26
CA LYS A 362 23.03 8.41 21.57
C LYS A 362 23.11 7.36 20.46
N VAL A 363 23.90 6.31 20.67
CA VAL A 363 23.93 5.15 19.76
C VAL A 363 22.70 4.27 20.07
N PRO A 364 21.82 4.00 19.09
CA PRO A 364 20.62 3.19 19.30
C PRO A 364 20.96 1.76 19.73
N VAL A 365 20.24 1.23 20.72
CA VAL A 365 20.51 -0.12 21.28
C VAL A 365 20.42 -1.21 20.22
N CYS A 366 19.47 -1.13 19.29
CA CYS A 366 19.33 -2.10 18.19
C CYS A 366 20.55 -2.14 17.24
N VAL A 367 21.43 -1.15 17.26
CA VAL A 367 22.63 -1.08 16.39
C VAL A 367 23.87 -1.64 17.09
N ARG A 368 23.91 -1.57 18.43
CA ARG A 368 25.11 -1.84 19.25
C ARG A 368 25.69 -3.23 19.04
N SER A 369 24.83 -4.24 18.90
CA SER A 369 25.25 -5.65 18.73
C SER A 369 25.51 -6.04 17.26
N LEU A 370 25.14 -5.19 16.30
CA LEU A 370 25.26 -5.49 14.87
C LEU A 370 26.70 -5.30 14.36
N PHE A 371 27.49 -4.47 15.03
CA PHE A 371 28.86 -4.16 14.62
C PHE A 371 29.89 -4.76 15.59
N PRO A 372 31.06 -5.20 15.10
CA PRO A 372 32.14 -5.68 15.94
C PRO A 372 32.75 -4.53 16.74
N VAL A 373 33.49 -4.91 17.78
CA VAL A 373 34.39 -4.02 18.51
C VAL A 373 35.83 -4.48 18.31
N VAL A 374 36.78 -3.58 18.55
CA VAL A 374 38.21 -3.87 18.43
C VAL A 374 38.79 -4.01 19.83
N SER A 375 39.35 -5.16 20.15
CA SER A 375 39.95 -5.44 21.46
C SER A 375 41.47 -5.51 21.36
N GLN A 376 42.15 -4.86 22.30
CA GLN A 376 43.60 -4.99 22.52
C GLN A 376 43.82 -5.88 23.76
N GLU A 377 44.62 -6.95 23.63
CA GLU A 377 44.95 -7.96 24.65
C GLU A 377 44.76 -7.49 26.12
N GLY A 378 43.55 -7.70 26.65
CA GLY A 378 43.18 -7.50 28.04
C GLY A 378 43.02 -6.07 28.56
N LYS A 379 42.97 -5.01 27.73
CA LYS A 379 43.01 -3.61 28.25
C LYS A 379 42.04 -2.60 27.63
N GLU A 380 42.03 -2.43 26.31
CA GLU A 380 41.24 -1.39 25.66
C GLU A 380 40.36 -1.98 24.56
N THR A 381 39.06 -1.70 24.67
CA THR A 381 38.10 -1.99 23.61
C THR A 381 37.72 -0.67 22.93
N LEU A 382 37.80 -0.62 21.61
CA LEU A 382 37.39 0.51 20.76
C LEU A 382 36.13 0.13 19.96
N GLU A 383 35.34 1.12 19.56
CA GLU A 383 34.04 0.92 18.91
C GLU A 383 33.80 1.93 17.78
N PHE A 384 33.02 1.53 16.78
CA PHE A 384 32.86 2.25 15.52
C PHE A 384 31.68 3.25 15.48
N LEU A 385 30.83 3.26 16.51
CA LEU A 385 29.46 3.78 16.43
C LEU A 385 29.28 5.17 17.06
N SER A 386 30.10 5.56 18.05
CA SER A 386 29.87 6.83 18.76
C SER A 386 30.27 8.10 18.00
N GLY A 387 31.00 7.98 16.88
CA GLY A 387 31.59 9.16 16.24
C GLY A 387 32.85 9.67 16.94
N LYS A 388 33.29 9.03 18.03
CA LYS A 388 34.42 9.47 18.84
C LYS A 388 35.54 8.45 18.81
N ASN A 389 36.65 8.84 18.19
CA ASN A 389 37.94 8.24 18.52
C ASN A 389 38.33 8.73 19.91
N ARG A 390 38.76 7.85 20.82
CA ARG A 390 39.40 8.25 22.08
C ARG A 390 40.72 8.98 21.75
N GLY A 391 40.62 10.29 21.44
CA GLY A 391 41.70 11.12 20.91
C GLY A 391 41.23 12.03 19.78
N ALA A 392 40.34 12.99 20.06
CA ALA A 392 40.00 14.03 19.11
C ALA A 392 41.19 14.98 18.92
N GLY A 393 41.67 15.14 17.68
CA GLY A 393 42.81 16.01 17.33
C GLY A 393 44.14 15.29 17.07
N CYS A 394 44.22 13.96 17.27
CA CYS A 394 45.42 13.19 16.97
C CYS A 394 45.35 12.60 15.56
N THR A 395 46.39 12.80 14.75
CA THR A 395 46.68 11.95 13.59
C THR A 395 47.02 10.55 14.08
N PHE A 396 46.33 9.53 13.57
CA PHE A 396 46.62 8.13 13.89
C PHE A 396 47.52 7.54 12.81
N PRO A 397 48.46 6.65 13.17
CA PRO A 397 49.34 6.01 12.18
C PRO A 397 48.59 5.05 11.25
N ILE A 398 47.49 4.44 11.72
CA ILE A 398 46.70 3.47 10.98
C ILE A 398 45.20 3.74 11.18
N TYR A 399 44.42 3.60 10.11
CA TYR A 399 42.96 3.68 10.10
C TYR A 399 42.39 2.33 9.66
N LEU A 400 41.64 1.67 10.55
CA LEU A 400 40.90 0.44 10.25
C LEU A 400 39.53 0.81 9.72
N GLN A 401 39.22 0.40 8.49
CA GLN A 401 37.92 0.59 7.86
C GLN A 401 37.13 -0.72 7.88
N LEU A 402 35.85 -0.60 8.21
CA LEU A 402 34.85 -1.66 8.05
C LEU A 402 33.98 -1.38 6.85
N LYS A 403 33.81 -2.41 6.01
CA LYS A 403 32.78 -2.44 4.98
C LYS A 403 31.86 -3.62 5.24
N VAL A 404 30.59 -3.33 5.48
CA VAL A 404 29.57 -4.35 5.77
C VAL A 404 28.63 -4.49 4.58
N LYS A 405 28.47 -5.72 4.09
CA LYS A 405 27.59 -6.04 2.95
C LYS A 405 26.63 -7.15 3.35
N THR A 406 25.38 -7.07 2.92
CA THR A 406 24.45 -8.19 3.06
C THR A 406 24.84 -9.32 2.13
N ARG A 407 24.75 -10.57 2.61
CA ARG A 407 24.92 -11.75 1.74
C ARG A 407 23.73 -11.97 0.82
N ARG A 408 22.57 -11.39 1.17
CA ARG A 408 21.32 -11.44 0.39
C ARG A 408 20.87 -10.02 0.04
N PRO A 409 20.26 -9.79 -1.14
CA PRO A 409 19.65 -8.51 -1.41
C PRO A 409 18.52 -8.26 -0.40
N ILE A 410 18.51 -7.07 0.20
CA ILE A 410 17.39 -6.58 1.01
C ILE A 410 16.17 -6.59 0.10
N SER A 411 15.05 -7.16 0.54
CA SER A 411 13.82 -7.10 -0.25
C SER A 411 13.39 -5.62 -0.29
N ARG A 412 13.84 -4.91 -1.31
CA ARG A 412 13.16 -3.71 -1.75
C ARG A 412 11.78 -4.21 -2.15
N SER A 413 10.77 -4.01 -1.30
CA SER A 413 9.38 -4.07 -1.76
C SER A 413 9.37 -3.27 -3.06
N ALA A 414 9.07 -3.95 -4.18
CA ALA A 414 9.18 -3.38 -5.50
C ALA A 414 8.65 -1.94 -5.46
N GLY A 415 9.55 -0.98 -5.72
CA GLY A 415 9.15 0.40 -5.88
C GLY A 415 8.27 0.44 -7.11
N MET A 416 6.96 0.52 -6.91
CA MET A 416 6.07 1.02 -7.94
C MET A 416 6.40 2.50 -8.09
N ALA A 417 7.26 2.77 -9.08
CA ALA A 417 7.47 4.09 -9.64
C ALA A 417 6.27 4.45 -10.53
#